data_AF-A0AAW5KFJ7-F1
#
_entry.id   AF-A0AAW5KFJ7-F1
#
_cell.length_a   1.000
_cell.length_b   1.000
_cell.length_c   1.000
_cell.angle_alpha   90.00
_cell.angle_beta   90.00
_cell.angle_gamma   90.00
#
_symmetry.space_group_name_H-M   'P 1'
#
loop_
_entity.id
_entity.type
_entity.pdbx_description
1 polymer ?
#
loop_
_entity_poly.entity_id
_entity_poly.type
_entity_poly.pdbx_seq_one_letter_code
_entity_poly.pdbx_strand_id
1 'polypeptide(L)'
;HGSTQMSIHSPAGARQLARLGFSRAILARELSLKEIAASAREGALELEVFIHGALCMSVSGQGLMSAVIGGRSGNRGDCAGTCRLPFCAVSSPEEASALPG
;
A
#
# COMPACT_ATOMS: atom_id res chain seq x y z
N HIS A 1 14.09 -9.81 1.35
CA HIS A 1 13.25 -8.85 2.08
C HIS A 1 12.01 -8.57 1.23
N GLY A 2 10.81 -8.84 1.73
CA GLY A 2 9.54 -8.62 1.04
C GLY A 2 8.93 -7.26 1.41
N SER A 3 8.59 -6.45 0.39
CA SER A 3 8.00 -5.12 0.56
C SER A 3 6.51 -5.20 0.91
N THR A 4 5.95 -4.12 1.46
CA THR A 4 4.49 -3.96 1.62
C THR A 4 3.74 -4.18 0.31
N GLN A 5 4.36 -3.86 -0.83
CA GLN A 5 3.78 -4.07 -2.17
C GLN A 5 3.50 -5.55 -2.50
N MET A 6 4.02 -6.50 -1.71
CA MET A 6 3.70 -7.92 -1.86
C MET A 6 2.38 -8.31 -1.18
N SER A 7 1.68 -7.37 -0.53
CA SER A 7 0.33 -7.57 0.01
C SER A 7 0.24 -8.77 0.96
N ILE A 8 1.13 -8.81 1.95
CA ILE A 8 1.16 -9.88 2.95
C ILE A 8 0.18 -9.56 4.06
N HIS A 9 -1.00 -10.18 3.97
CA HIS A 9 -2.14 -9.96 4.87
C HIS A 9 -2.40 -11.11 5.86
N SER A 10 -1.56 -12.16 5.89
CA SER A 10 -1.87 -13.35 6.70
C SER A 10 -0.64 -14.13 7.15
N PRO A 11 -0.77 -14.97 8.20
CA PRO A 11 0.27 -15.90 8.61
C PRO A 11 0.68 -16.86 7.49
N ALA A 12 -0.27 -17.27 6.64
CA ALA A 12 0.01 -18.14 5.50
C ALA A 12 0.90 -17.45 4.45
N GLY A 13 0.68 -16.16 4.18
CA GLY A 13 1.54 -15.36 3.31
C GLY A 13 2.95 -15.24 3.87
N ALA A 14 3.09 -14.99 5.18
CA ALA A 14 4.39 -14.95 5.86
C ALA A 14 5.14 -16.29 5.74
N ARG A 15 4.48 -17.42 6.02
CA ARG A 15 5.07 -18.76 5.82
C ARG A 15 5.51 -19.00 4.38
N GLN A 16 4.72 -18.57 3.42
CA GLN A 16 5.06 -18.76 2.01
C GLN A 16 6.34 -17.97 1.64
N LEU A 17 6.48 -16.74 2.15
CA LEU A 17 7.69 -15.95 1.97
C LEU A 17 8.93 -16.61 2.59
N ALA A 18 8.80 -17.15 3.81
CA ALA A 18 9.89 -17.89 4.45
C ALA A 18 10.33 -19.09 3.59
N ARG A 19 9.38 -19.85 3.05
CA ARG A 19 9.66 -20.99 2.14
C ARG A 19 10.36 -20.56 0.84
N LEU A 20 10.07 -19.35 0.36
CA LEU A 20 10.72 -18.75 -0.80
C LEU A 20 12.10 -18.15 -0.47
N GLY A 21 12.59 -18.27 0.77
CA GLY A 21 13.92 -17.83 1.19
C GLY A 21 14.00 -16.38 1.67
N PHE A 22 12.87 -15.72 1.93
CA PHE A 22 12.86 -14.36 2.47
C PHE A 22 13.22 -14.37 3.95
N SER A 23 14.14 -13.48 4.35
CA SER A 23 14.53 -13.30 5.76
C SER A 23 13.61 -12.35 6.55
N ARG A 24 12.97 -11.41 5.85
CA ARG A 24 12.07 -10.40 6.44
C ARG A 24 10.92 -10.08 5.49
N ALA A 25 9.74 -9.83 6.04
CA ALA A 25 8.59 -9.25 5.33
C ALA A 25 8.04 -8.03 6.04
N ILE A 26 7.74 -6.98 5.27
CA ILE A 26 6.97 -5.84 5.74
C ILE A 26 5.49 -6.15 5.50
N LEU A 27 4.71 -6.23 6.57
CA LEU A 27 3.29 -6.55 6.50
C LEU A 27 2.50 -5.41 5.84
N ALA A 28 1.36 -5.77 5.25
CA ALA A 28 0.39 -4.81 4.77
C ALA A 28 -0.03 -3.80 5.86
N ARG A 29 -0.35 -2.57 5.45
CA ARG A 29 -0.59 -1.45 6.38
C ARG A 29 -2.01 -1.39 6.94
N GLU A 30 -2.91 -2.10 6.28
CA GLU A 30 -4.34 -2.20 6.57
C GLU A 30 -4.68 -3.32 7.56
N LEU A 31 -3.67 -4.05 8.07
CA LEU A 31 -3.86 -5.08 9.08
C LEU A 31 -4.15 -4.49 10.45
N SER A 32 -5.11 -5.08 11.16
CA SER A 32 -5.34 -4.82 12.57
C SER A 32 -4.22 -5.39 13.45
N LEU A 33 -4.08 -4.86 14.67
CA LEU A 33 -3.13 -5.39 15.67
C LEU A 33 -3.34 -6.89 15.94
N LYS A 34 -4.59 -7.39 15.89
CA LYS A 34 -4.90 -8.81 16.08
C LYS A 34 -4.34 -9.67 14.96
N GLU A 35 -4.43 -9.21 13.71
CA GLU A 35 -3.92 -9.92 12.54
C GLU A 35 -2.39 -9.86 12.46
N ILE A 36 -1.80 -8.73 12.85
CA ILE A 36 -0.34 -8.59 13.01
C ILE A 36 0.15 -9.59 14.07
N ALA A 37 -0.50 -9.63 15.24
CA ALA A 37 -0.14 -10.56 16.31
C ALA A 37 -0.33 -12.04 15.91
N ALA A 38 -1.32 -12.36 15.07
CA ALA A 38 -1.49 -13.69 14.51
C ALA A 38 -0.31 -14.07 13.60
N SER A 39 0.14 -13.15 12.75
CA SER A 39 1.28 -13.37 11.86
C SER A 39 2.60 -13.47 12.61
N ALA A 40 2.79 -12.64 13.64
CA ALA A 40 4.00 -12.65 14.49
C ALA A 40 4.14 -13.95 15.30
N ARG A 41 3.04 -14.46 15.86
CA ARG A 41 3.04 -15.74 16.63
C ARG A 41 3.50 -16.95 15.82
N GLU A 42 3.35 -16.90 14.49
CA GLU A 42 3.81 -17.97 13.61
C GLU A 42 5.34 -18.11 13.62
N GLY A 43 6.08 -17.01 13.84
CA GLY A 43 7.54 -17.02 13.89
C GLY A 43 8.22 -17.45 12.58
N ALA A 44 7.53 -17.38 11.43
CA ALA A 44 8.04 -17.91 10.17
C ALA A 44 9.25 -17.15 9.60
N LEU A 45 9.30 -15.82 9.82
CA LEU A 45 10.39 -14.93 9.45
C LEU A 45 10.27 -13.61 10.24
N GLU A 46 11.26 -12.74 10.12
CA GLU A 46 11.19 -11.41 10.72
C GLU A 46 10.07 -10.57 10.09
N LEU A 47 9.29 -9.89 10.92
CA LEU A 47 8.18 -9.04 10.47
C LEU A 47 8.45 -7.58 10.82
N GLU A 48 8.12 -6.69 9.88
CA GLU A 48 8.18 -5.24 10.05
C GLU A 48 6.83 -4.61 9.71
N VAL A 49 6.47 -3.53 10.40
CA VAL A 49 5.18 -2.83 10.22
C VAL A 49 5.39 -1.33 10.26
N PHE A 50 4.73 -0.60 9.36
CA PHE A 50 4.68 0.85 9.40
C PHE A 50 3.52 1.34 10.29
N ILE A 51 3.83 2.16 11.29
CA ILE A 51 2.83 2.73 12.22
C ILE A 51 2.48 4.20 11.86
N HIS A 52 3.49 5.01 11.52
CA HIS A 52 3.36 6.44 11.23
C HIS A 52 4.15 6.82 9.96
N GLY A 53 3.64 7.79 9.20
CA GLY A 53 4.31 8.38 8.04
C GLY A 53 3.30 8.81 6.99
N ALA A 54 3.78 9.04 5.77
CA ALA A 54 2.92 9.21 4.60
C ALA A 54 2.20 7.88 4.29
N LEU A 55 1.17 7.54 5.08
CA LEU A 55 0.27 6.41 4.79
C LEU A 55 -0.28 6.64 3.39
N CYS A 56 0.05 5.71 2.50
CA CYS A 56 -0.52 5.72 1.17
C CYS A 56 -1.99 5.37 1.34
N MET A 57 -2.89 6.19 0.80
CA MET A 57 -4.30 5.83 0.71
C MET A 57 -4.53 4.64 -0.23
N SER A 58 -3.55 4.30 -1.06
CA SER A 58 -3.60 3.10 -1.89
C SER A 58 -3.18 1.85 -1.10
N VAL A 59 -4.00 0.80 -1.21
CA VAL A 59 -3.84 -0.52 -0.60
C VAL A 59 -2.39 -0.99 -0.72
N SER A 60 -1.71 -1.14 0.42
CA SER A 60 -0.33 -1.62 0.51
C SER A 60 0.69 -1.03 -0.47
N GLY A 61 0.50 0.21 -0.92
CA GLY A 61 1.50 0.96 -1.71
C GLY A 61 1.36 0.80 -3.21
N GLN A 62 0.24 0.23 -3.66
CA GLN A 62 -0.10 0.10 -5.08
C GLN A 62 -0.64 1.43 -5.63
N GLY A 63 0.26 2.35 -5.96
CA GLY A 63 -0.07 3.74 -6.32
C GLY A 63 -0.55 3.95 -7.76
N LEU A 64 -1.57 3.21 -8.24
CA LEU A 64 -2.10 3.37 -9.60
C LEU A 64 -2.63 4.79 -9.86
N MET A 65 -3.34 5.36 -8.89
CA MET A 65 -3.92 6.71 -8.98
C MET A 65 -2.86 7.79 -9.25
N SER A 66 -1.66 7.62 -8.71
CA SER A 66 -0.54 8.54 -8.97
C SER A 66 -0.08 8.46 -10.43
N ALA A 67 -0.04 7.26 -11.01
CA ALA A 67 0.37 7.08 -12.40
C ALA A 67 -0.70 7.59 -13.38
N VAL A 68 -1.98 7.31 -13.10
CA VAL A 68 -3.09 7.66 -13.99
C VAL A 68 -3.41 9.15 -13.96
N ILE A 69 -3.53 9.74 -12.77
CA ILE A 69 -3.95 11.15 -12.61
C ILE A 69 -2.73 12.07 -12.58
N GLY A 70 -1.67 11.67 -11.87
CA GLY A 70 -0.49 12.51 -11.65
C GLY A 70 0.65 12.29 -12.63
N GLY A 71 0.52 11.35 -13.57
CA GLY A 71 1.57 10.99 -14.54
C GLY A 71 2.84 10.39 -13.92
N ARG A 72 2.88 10.18 -12.60
CA ARG A 72 4.08 9.77 -11.86
C ARG A 72 3.82 8.47 -11.10
N SER A 73 4.67 7.47 -11.32
CA SER A 73 4.44 6.11 -10.81
C SER A 73 4.85 5.97 -9.35
N GLY A 74 3.87 5.83 -8.44
CA GLY A 74 4.15 5.54 -7.02
C GLY A 74 4.97 4.27 -6.80
N ASN A 75 4.77 3.24 -7.64
CA ASN A 75 5.54 2.00 -7.61
C ASN A 75 7.02 2.16 -7.98
N ARG A 76 7.41 3.31 -8.54
CA ARG A 76 8.80 3.67 -8.88
C ARG A 76 9.39 4.69 -7.89
N GLY A 77 8.73 4.90 -6.75
CA GLY A 77 9.13 5.92 -5.77
C GLY A 77 8.77 7.36 -6.19
N ASP A 78 8.10 7.54 -7.32
CA ASP A 78 7.77 8.86 -7.87
C ASP A 78 6.32 9.24 -7.52
N CYS A 79 5.84 8.92 -6.32
CA CYS A 79 4.45 9.19 -5.97
C CYS A 79 4.17 10.70 -5.96
N ALA A 80 3.19 11.14 -6.74
CA ALA A 80 2.73 12.53 -6.80
C ALA A 80 1.82 12.92 -5.62
N GLY A 81 1.39 11.96 -4.80
CA GLY A 81 0.47 12.22 -3.69
C GLY A 81 -0.94 12.59 -4.13
N THR A 82 -1.35 12.20 -5.35
CA THR A 82 -2.65 12.58 -5.93
C THR A 82 -3.83 12.25 -5.02
N CYS A 83 -3.78 11.15 -4.27
CA CYS A 83 -4.81 10.76 -3.32
C CYS A 83 -5.04 11.72 -2.13
N ARG A 84 -4.23 12.78 -1.99
CA ARG A 84 -4.36 13.81 -0.96
C ARG A 84 -4.76 15.17 -1.52
N LEU A 85 -4.88 15.28 -2.84
CA LEU A 85 -5.34 16.50 -3.49
C LEU A 85 -6.86 16.64 -3.29
N PRO A 86 -7.40 17.86 -3.37
CA PRO A 86 -8.85 18.06 -3.35
C PRO A 86 -9.52 17.26 -4.47
N PHE A 87 -10.57 16.52 -4.12
CA PHE A 87 -11.45 15.83 -5.08
C PHE A 87 -12.85 16.41 -4.95
N CYS A 88 -13.53 16.58 -6.09
CA CYS A 88 -14.95 16.85 -6.15
C CYS A 88 -15.61 15.80 -7.06
N ALA A 89 -16.83 15.40 -6.68
CA ALA A 89 -17.65 14.57 -7.56
C ALA A 89 -18.20 15.48 -8.67
N VAL A 90 -17.93 15.09 -9.91
CA VAL A 90 -18.50 15.74 -11.10
C VAL A 90 -19.66 14.89 -11.58
N SER A 91 -20.79 15.53 -11.87
CA SER A 91 -22.01 14.86 -12.31
C SER A 91 -22.08 14.76 -13.84
N SER A 92 -21.29 15.56 -14.56
CA SER A 92 -21.15 15.49 -16.01
C SER A 92 -19.69 15.70 -16.47
N PRO A 93 -19.34 15.28 -17.71
CA PRO A 93 -18.03 15.56 -18.31
C PRO A 93 -17.75 17.06 -18.50
N GLU A 94 -18.79 17.87 -18.73
CA GLU A 94 -18.65 19.33 -18.90
C GLU A 94 -18.21 19.99 -17.59
N GLU A 95 -18.74 19.54 -16.45
CA GLU A 95 -18.29 19.99 -15.13
C GLU A 95 -16.82 19.62 -14.87
N ALA A 96 -16.37 18.45 -15.30
CA ALA A 96 -14.98 18.04 -15.17
C ALA A 96 -14.02 18.96 -15.95
N SER A 97 -14.42 19.38 -17.14
CA SER A 97 -13.62 20.28 -17.99
C SER A 97 -13.51 21.71 -17.47
N ALA A 98 -14.38 22.10 -16.52
CA ALA A 98 -14.41 23.43 -15.92
C ALA A 98 -13.55 23.56 -14.64
N LEU A 99 -12.99 22.45 -14.14
CA LEU A 99 -12.15 22.46 -12.93
C LEU A 99 -10.75 23.03 -13.23
N PRO A 100 -10.20 23.90 -12.34
CA PRO A 100 -8.82 24.34 -12.47
C PRO A 100 -7.86 23.17 -12.28
N GLY A 101 -6.87 23.09 -13.16
CA GLY A 101 -5.80 22.07 -13.14
C GLY A 101 -4.73 22.30 -12.07
#